data_AF-A0A7C3TTH0-F1
#
_entry.id   AF-A0A7C3TTH0-F1
#
_cell.length_a   1.000
_cell.length_b   1.000
_cell.length_c   1.000
_cell.angle_alpha   90.00
_cell.angle_beta   90.00
_cell.angle_gamma   90.00
#
_symmetry.space_group_name_H-M   'P 1'
#
loop_
_entity.id
_entity.type
_entity.pdbx_description
1 polymer ?
#
loop_
_entity_poly.entity_id
_entity_poly.type
_entity_poly.pdbx_seq_one_letter_code
_entity_poly.pdbx_strand_id
1 'polypeptide(L)'
;MRDKKDVSSKGEEILLFIERYSRKNGYPPTVREIGEAVGLASSCSVHYHLRKLEEKGLIRRIPSKPRAIELNAHQIDAQLGEAVIVPFVEDFTLSKRGLDVGQVRQFFLFSRSLLEGEECFVLRVNRDGFRAWHILEGDYLVVNKRETGQAGDLMLV
;
A
#
# COMPACT_ATOMS: atom_id res chain seq x y z
N MET A 1 -25.93 10.42 -1.25
CA MET A 1 -25.24 10.80 0.01
C MET A 1 -24.23 9.70 0.29
N ARG A 2 -22.91 9.86 0.35
CA ARG A 2 -21.97 10.99 0.38
C ARG A 2 -20.67 10.49 -0.28
N ASP A 3 -19.95 11.39 -0.96
CA ASP A 3 -18.65 11.20 -1.60
C ASP A 3 -17.62 10.41 -0.78
N LYS A 4 -17.15 9.31 -1.37
CA LYS A 4 -15.91 8.63 -0.98
C LYS A 4 -14.75 9.29 -1.74
N LYS A 5 -14.39 10.52 -1.37
CA LYS A 5 -13.00 10.94 -1.57
C LYS A 5 -12.18 10.04 -0.65
N ASP A 6 -11.42 9.11 -1.20
CA ASP A 6 -10.41 8.34 -0.47
C ASP A 6 -9.28 9.29 -0.04
N VAL A 7 -9.62 10.23 0.85
CA VAL A 7 -8.70 11.01 1.65
C VAL A 7 -8.14 10.02 2.65
N SER A 8 -6.95 9.50 2.34
CA SER A 8 -6.01 8.93 3.30
C SER A 8 -6.21 9.61 4.66
N SER A 9 -6.39 8.85 5.74
CA SER A 9 -6.76 9.45 7.02
C SER A 9 -5.71 10.50 7.38
N LYS A 10 -6.10 11.66 7.94
CA LYS A 10 -5.14 12.75 8.24
C LYS A 10 -3.91 12.29 9.07
N GLY A 11 -4.02 11.16 9.79
CA GLY A 11 -2.90 10.50 10.44
C GLY A 11 -1.88 9.84 9.49
N GLU A 12 -2.31 9.25 8.37
CA GLU A 12 -1.43 8.73 7.33
C GLU A 12 -0.65 9.86 6.63
N GLU A 13 -1.32 10.98 6.31
CA GLU A 13 -0.64 12.17 5.77
C GLU A 13 0.49 12.64 6.71
N ILE A 14 0.23 12.65 8.02
CA ILE A 14 1.22 13.00 9.06
C ILE A 14 2.36 11.98 9.09
N LEU A 15 2.06 10.68 9.04
CA LEU A 15 3.06 9.60 9.02
C LEU A 15 4.01 9.72 7.83
N LEU A 16 3.45 9.86 6.63
CA LEU A 16 4.21 10.04 5.39
C LEU A 16 5.06 11.30 5.41
N PHE A 17 4.52 12.39 5.97
CA PHE A 17 5.29 13.63 6.12
C PHE A 17 6.47 13.46 7.07
N ILE A 18 6.26 12.85 8.25
CA ILE A 18 7.33 12.58 9.21
C ILE A 18 8.44 11.73 8.58
N GLU A 19 8.07 10.68 7.85
CA GLU A 19 9.02 9.79 7.17
C GLU A 19 9.84 10.55 6.13
N ARG A 20 9.18 11.25 5.21
CA ARG A 20 9.84 12.00 4.13
C ARG A 20 10.71 13.12 4.68
N TYR A 21 10.23 13.86 5.67
CA TYR A 21 10.99 14.93 6.30
C TYR A 21 12.22 14.39 7.01
N SER A 22 12.09 13.31 7.78
CA SER A 22 13.21 12.72 8.52
C SER A 22 14.26 12.16 7.56
N ARG A 23 13.84 11.47 6.50
CA ARG A 23 14.74 10.94 5.47
C ARG A 23 15.49 12.05 4.72
N LYS A 24 14.81 13.17 4.44
CA LYS A 24 15.40 14.29 3.70
C LYS A 24 16.37 15.13 4.56
N ASN A 25 16.01 15.39 5.81
CA ASN A 25 16.74 16.34 6.66
C ASN A 25 17.68 15.66 7.68
N GLY A 26 17.54 14.36 7.91
CA GLY A 26 18.31 13.62 8.93
C GLY A 26 17.80 13.82 10.36
N TYR A 27 16.65 14.48 10.55
CA TYR A 27 16.02 14.71 11.85
C TYR A 27 14.50 14.86 11.70
N PRO A 28 13.70 14.51 12.72
CA PRO A 28 12.24 14.55 12.63
C PRO A 28 11.68 15.99 12.66
N PRO A 29 10.50 16.21 12.04
CA PRO A 29 9.83 17.50 12.08
C PRO A 29 9.24 17.79 13.45
N THR A 30 9.00 19.07 13.69
CA THR A 30 8.27 19.60 14.85
C THR A 30 6.76 19.57 14.61
N VAL A 31 5.98 19.70 15.70
CA VAL A 31 4.51 19.77 15.64
C VAL A 31 4.02 20.90 14.74
N ARG A 32 4.72 22.04 14.70
CA ARG A 32 4.39 23.18 13.83
C ARG A 32 4.61 22.85 12.36
N GLU A 33 5.79 22.30 12.03
CA GLU A 33 6.12 21.88 10.66
C GLU A 33 5.13 20.82 10.15
N ILE A 34 4.70 19.89 11.01
CA ILE A 34 3.66 18.91 10.67
C ILE A 34 2.34 19.61 10.36
N GLY A 35 1.89 20.51 11.24
CA GLY A 35 0.62 21.22 11.06
C GLY A 35 0.57 22.03 9.76
N GLU A 36 1.66 22.74 9.45
CA GLU A 36 1.82 23.50 8.21
C GLU A 36 1.78 22.59 6.98
N ALA A 37 2.44 21.44 7.03
CA ALA A 37 2.54 20.51 5.90
C ALA A 37 1.22 19.79 5.59
N VAL A 38 0.43 19.42 6.59
CA VAL A 38 -0.82 18.65 6.40
C VAL A 38 -2.10 19.51 6.45
N GLY A 39 -1.94 20.83 6.52
CA GLY A 39 -3.04 21.80 6.51
C GLY A 39 -3.86 21.82 7.81
N LEU A 40 -3.24 21.54 8.96
CA LEU A 40 -3.89 21.60 10.26
C LEU A 40 -3.60 22.94 10.95
N ALA A 41 -4.66 23.73 11.15
CA ALA A 41 -4.55 25.09 11.69
C ALA A 41 -4.17 25.15 13.18
N SER A 42 -4.39 24.09 13.95
CA SER A 42 -4.12 24.08 15.39
C SER A 42 -3.12 22.98 15.79
N SER A 43 -2.20 23.34 16.70
CA SER A 43 -1.30 22.37 17.32
C SER A 43 -2.06 21.27 18.06
N CYS A 44 -3.23 21.57 18.62
CA CYS A 44 -4.09 20.61 19.30
C CYS A 44 -4.56 19.49 18.35
N SER A 45 -4.96 19.85 17.12
CA SER A 45 -5.33 18.87 16.09
C SER A 45 -4.16 17.96 15.72
N VAL A 46 -2.94 18.52 15.59
CA VAL A 46 -1.74 17.72 15.32
C VAL A 46 -1.45 16.78 16.49
N HIS A 47 -1.51 17.27 17.73
CA HIS A 47 -1.30 16.46 18.94
C HIS A 47 -2.30 15.31 19.06
N TYR A 48 -3.57 15.54 18.67
CA TYR A 48 -4.61 14.53 18.61
C TYR A 48 -4.25 13.39 17.66
N HIS A 49 -3.86 13.72 16.42
CA HIS A 49 -3.45 12.71 15.45
C HIS A 49 -2.19 11.98 15.90
N LEU A 50 -1.18 12.69 16.39
CA LEU A 50 0.04 12.09 16.92
C LEU A 50 -0.25 11.13 18.09
N ARG A 51 -1.19 11.46 18.99
CA ARG A 51 -1.61 10.55 20.07
C ARG A 51 -2.22 9.27 19.50
N LYS A 52 -3.12 9.38 18.52
CA LYS A 52 -3.71 8.21 17.86
C LYS A 52 -2.68 7.32 17.16
N LEU A 53 -1.66 7.92 16.55
CA LEU A 53 -0.56 7.18 15.91
C LEU A 53 0.33 6.47 16.95
N GLU A 54 0.56 7.11 18.09
CA GLU A 54 1.27 6.54 19.24
C GLU A 54 0.50 5.38 19.88
N GLU A 55 -0.82 5.52 20.06
CA GLU A 55 -1.71 4.44 20.53
C GLU A 55 -1.72 3.22 19.60
N LYS A 56 -1.55 3.45 18.29
CA LYS A 56 -1.37 2.38 17.29
C LYS A 56 0.05 1.78 17.25
N GLY A 57 0.98 2.33 18.03
CA GLY A 57 2.38 1.89 18.07
C GLY A 57 3.23 2.27 16.85
N LEU A 58 2.73 3.15 15.98
CA LEU A 58 3.39 3.55 14.72
C LEU A 58 4.48 4.58 14.93
N ILE A 59 4.34 5.38 15.98
CA ILE A 59 5.32 6.38 16.39
C ILE A 59 5.56 6.32 17.89
N ARG A 60 6.73 6.77 18.32
CA ARG A 60 7.05 7.07 19.71
C ARG A 60 7.45 8.53 19.82
N ARG A 61 7.01 9.23 20.86
CA ARG A 61 7.39 10.63 21.09
C ARG A 61 7.80 10.92 22.52
N ILE A 62 8.63 11.95 22.70
CA ILE A 62 8.91 12.54 24.01
C ILE A 62 8.21 13.91 24.07
N PRO A 63 7.12 14.06 24.85
CA PRO A 63 6.28 15.26 24.84
C PRO A 63 7.03 16.58 25.11
N SER A 64 8.15 16.53 25.83
CA SER A 64 8.95 17.69 26.21
C SER A 64 10.03 18.08 25.18
N LYS A 65 10.20 17.32 24.09
CA LYS A 65 11.28 17.55 23.10
C LYS A 65 10.69 17.69 21.68
N PRO A 66 10.75 18.89 21.06
CA PRO A 66 10.06 19.17 19.79
C PRO A 66 10.56 18.38 18.58
N ARG A 67 11.69 17.66 18.70
CA ARG A 67 12.25 16.78 17.65
C ARG A 67 12.54 15.37 18.17
N ALA A 68 11.75 14.90 19.13
CA ALA A 68 11.82 13.52 19.61
C ALA A 68 10.56 12.79 19.16
N ILE A 69 10.45 12.58 17.85
CA ILE A 69 9.45 11.71 17.23
C ILE A 69 10.22 10.65 16.47
N GLU A 70 10.01 9.40 16.83
CA GLU A 70 10.63 8.24 16.20
C GLU A 70 9.53 7.43 15.50
N LEU A 71 9.78 7.10 14.23
CA LEU A 71 8.94 6.16 13.50
C LEU A 71 9.31 4.75 13.94
N ASN A 72 8.30 3.95 14.29
CA ASN A 72 8.51 2.56 14.62
C ASN A 72 8.52 1.75 13.33
N ALA A 73 9.68 1.67 12.68
CA ALA A 73 9.85 1.01 11.39
C ALA A 73 9.30 -0.42 11.40
N HIS A 74 9.50 -1.19 12.47
CA HIS A 74 8.96 -2.56 12.56
C HIS A 74 7.43 -2.63 12.58
N GLN A 75 6.76 -1.65 13.20
CA GLN A 75 5.28 -1.59 13.24
C GLN A 75 4.69 -0.92 12.01
N ILE A 76 5.43 0.00 11.39
CA ILE A 76 5.10 0.56 10.08
C ILE A 76 5.26 -0.52 9.01
N ASP A 77 6.31 -1.32 9.04
CA ASP A 77 6.52 -2.49 8.17
C ASP A 77 5.46 -3.57 8.42
N ALA A 78 5.07 -3.80 9.68
CA ALA A 78 3.95 -4.70 9.98
C ALA A 78 2.60 -4.20 9.44
N GLN A 79 2.39 -2.87 9.36
CA GLN A 79 1.21 -2.28 8.70
C GLN A 79 1.34 -2.16 7.18
N LEU A 80 2.54 -1.92 6.67
CA LEU A 80 2.90 -2.00 5.25
C LEU A 80 3.01 -3.46 4.79
N GLY A 81 2.75 -4.43 5.68
CA GLY A 81 2.68 -5.87 5.41
C GLY A 81 4.05 -6.53 5.20
N GLU A 82 4.09 -7.83 5.50
CA GLU A 82 5.17 -8.72 5.06
C GLU A 82 5.35 -8.61 3.54
N ALA A 83 6.59 -8.42 3.08
CA ALA A 83 6.87 -8.36 1.66
C ALA A 83 6.75 -9.75 1.04
N VAL A 84 5.83 -9.90 0.09
CA VAL A 84 5.60 -11.15 -0.63
C VAL A 84 6.26 -11.07 -2.00
N ILE A 85 7.05 -12.09 -2.31
CA ILE A 85 7.61 -12.29 -3.64
C ILE A 85 6.51 -12.91 -4.51
N VAL A 86 6.12 -12.21 -5.57
CA VAL A 86 5.09 -12.64 -6.52
C VAL A 86 5.74 -12.91 -7.88
N PRO A 87 5.60 -14.13 -8.45
CA PRO A 87 6.19 -14.49 -9.74
C PRO A 87 5.52 -13.73 -10.89
N PHE A 88 6.32 -13.26 -11.84
CA PHE A 88 5.84 -12.76 -13.12
C PHE A 88 5.77 -13.88 -14.16
N VAL A 89 4.64 -13.96 -14.85
CA VAL A 89 4.37 -14.96 -15.87
C VAL A 89 4.09 -14.25 -17.18
N GLU A 90 4.99 -14.45 -18.15
CA GLU A 90 4.89 -13.86 -19.48
C GLU A 90 4.01 -14.73 -20.39
N ASP A 91 4.26 -16.04 -20.37
CA ASP A 91 3.53 -17.05 -21.11
C ASP A 91 2.75 -17.95 -20.16
N PHE A 92 1.43 -17.92 -20.29
CA PHE A 92 0.53 -18.83 -19.58
C PHE A 92 -0.49 -19.43 -20.53
N THR A 93 -0.94 -20.64 -20.22
CA THR A 93 -2.06 -21.27 -20.92
C THR A 93 -3.18 -21.53 -19.92
N LEU A 94 -4.37 -21.03 -20.22
CA LEU A 94 -5.58 -21.41 -19.49
C LEU A 94 -6.15 -22.66 -20.16
N SER A 95 -6.29 -23.73 -19.39
CA SER A 95 -6.89 -24.98 -19.84
C SER A 95 -8.04 -25.37 -18.92
N LYS A 96 -8.87 -26.33 -19.36
CA LYS A 96 -9.90 -26.94 -18.50
C LYS A 96 -9.36 -27.59 -17.22
N ARG A 97 -8.03 -27.78 -17.10
CA ARG A 97 -7.35 -28.33 -15.92
C ARG A 97 -6.73 -27.26 -15.02
N GLY A 98 -6.84 -25.98 -15.39
CA GLY A 98 -6.27 -24.86 -14.65
C GLY A 98 -5.23 -24.07 -15.46
N LEU A 99 -4.57 -23.15 -14.76
CA LEU A 99 -3.49 -22.31 -15.25
C LEU A 99 -2.19 -23.12 -15.32
N ASP A 100 -1.65 -23.27 -16.54
CA ASP A 100 -0.29 -23.75 -16.76
C ASP A 100 0.62 -22.54 -16.99
N VAL A 101 1.56 -22.33 -16.06
CA VAL A 101 2.50 -21.21 -16.10
C VAL A 101 3.84 -21.72 -16.63
N GLY A 102 4.37 -21.04 -17.65
CA GLY A 102 5.69 -21.34 -18.18
C GLY A 102 6.81 -21.03 -17.19
N GLN A 103 8.07 -21.02 -17.68
CA GLN A 103 9.21 -20.68 -16.82
C GLN A 103 9.09 -19.24 -16.29
N VAL A 104 9.03 -19.11 -14.96
CA VAL A 104 9.10 -17.82 -14.27
C VAL A 104 10.55 -17.34 -14.26
N ARG A 105 10.80 -16.15 -14.80
CA ARG A 105 12.14 -15.52 -14.86
C ARG A 105 12.27 -14.23 -14.07
N GLN A 106 11.14 -13.67 -13.64
CA GLN A 106 11.08 -12.39 -12.96
C GLN A 106 10.12 -12.48 -11.77
N PHE A 107 10.41 -11.69 -10.74
CA PHE A 107 9.60 -11.59 -9.54
C PHE A 107 9.37 -10.13 -9.21
N PHE A 108 8.22 -9.85 -8.60
CA PHE A 108 7.84 -8.55 -8.08
C PHE A 108 7.68 -8.64 -6.57
N LEU A 109 7.97 -7.54 -5.87
CA LEU A 109 7.74 -7.43 -4.44
C LEU A 109 6.46 -6.63 -4.21
N PHE A 110 5.53 -7.23 -3.48
CA PHE A 110 4.32 -6.57 -3.04
C PHE A 110 4.21 -6.60 -1.53
N SER A 111 3.52 -5.61 -0.98
CA SER A 111 2.99 -5.74 0.37
C SER A 111 1.96 -6.86 0.43
N ARG A 112 2.00 -7.73 1.46
CA ARG A 112 0.95 -8.73 1.72
C ARG A 112 -0.45 -8.10 1.77
N SER A 113 -0.59 -6.86 2.21
CA SER A 113 -1.90 -6.20 2.34
C SER A 113 -2.53 -5.81 0.99
N LEU A 114 -1.74 -5.76 -0.09
CA LEU A 114 -2.22 -5.53 -1.46
C LEU A 114 -2.65 -6.82 -2.16
N LEU A 115 -2.32 -7.97 -1.58
CA LEU A 115 -2.57 -9.28 -2.17
C LEU A 115 -3.74 -9.96 -1.50
N GLU A 116 -4.59 -10.59 -2.30
CA GLU A 116 -5.66 -11.43 -1.81
C GLU A 116 -5.39 -12.90 -2.08
N GLY A 117 -5.41 -13.73 -1.04
CA GLY A 117 -5.13 -15.17 -1.15
C GLY A 117 -3.65 -15.50 -1.02
N GLU A 118 -3.32 -16.79 -1.14
CA GLU A 118 -1.96 -17.28 -0.88
C GLU A 118 -1.12 -17.42 -2.15
N GLU A 119 -1.73 -17.80 -3.27
CA GLU A 119 -1.06 -17.95 -4.57
C GLU A 119 -1.42 -16.79 -5.50
N CYS A 120 -0.47 -15.88 -5.72
CA CYS A 120 -0.61 -14.75 -6.64
C CYS A 120 0.42 -14.81 -7.77
N PHE A 121 0.08 -14.23 -8.91
CA PHE A 121 0.92 -14.11 -10.10
C PHE A 121 0.80 -12.71 -10.68
N VAL A 122 1.87 -12.21 -11.30
CA VAL A 122 1.81 -11.00 -12.12
C VAL A 122 1.76 -11.40 -13.58
N LEU A 123 0.76 -10.92 -14.31
CA LEU A 123 0.61 -11.11 -15.76
C LEU A 123 0.77 -9.77 -16.47
N ARG A 124 1.35 -9.78 -17.67
CA ARG A 124 1.35 -8.61 -18.56
C ARG A 124 0.21 -8.73 -19.56
N VAL A 125 -0.54 -7.65 -19.74
CA VAL A 125 -1.62 -7.58 -20.71
C VAL A 125 -1.02 -7.41 -22.11
N ASN A 126 -1.04 -8.49 -22.90
CA ASN A 126 -0.47 -8.51 -24.25
C ASN A 126 -1.50 -8.21 -25.36
N ARG A 127 -2.80 -8.10 -25.03
CA ARG A 127 -3.89 -7.80 -25.98
C ARG A 127 -5.01 -7.03 -25.31
N ASP A 128 -5.82 -6.35 -26.11
CA ASP A 128 -6.93 -5.47 -25.70
C ASP A 128 -8.19 -6.17 -25.13
N GLY A 129 -8.05 -7.35 -24.53
CA GLY A 129 -9.17 -8.13 -23.99
C GLY A 129 -9.90 -7.46 -22.81
N PHE A 130 -9.29 -6.44 -22.19
CA PHE A 130 -9.76 -5.85 -20.93
C PHE A 130 -10.17 -4.37 -21.04
N ARG A 131 -10.34 -3.83 -22.26
CA ARG A 131 -10.68 -2.42 -22.48
C ARG A 131 -11.92 -1.94 -21.73
N ALA A 132 -12.93 -2.81 -21.57
CA ALA A 132 -14.16 -2.48 -20.85
C ALA A 132 -13.92 -2.09 -19.38
N TRP A 133 -12.77 -2.50 -18.82
CA TRP A 133 -12.35 -2.17 -17.45
C TRP A 133 -11.23 -1.13 -17.40
N HIS A 134 -10.95 -0.44 -18.52
CA HIS A 134 -9.85 0.52 -18.64
C HIS A 134 -8.46 -0.08 -18.36
N ILE A 135 -8.30 -1.39 -18.63
CA ILE A 135 -7.03 -2.10 -18.57
C ILE A 135 -6.52 -2.22 -20.01
N LEU A 136 -5.31 -1.71 -20.25
CA LEU A 136 -4.72 -1.53 -21.58
C LEU A 136 -3.54 -2.47 -21.84
N GLU A 137 -3.15 -2.59 -23.10
CA GLU A 137 -1.93 -3.29 -23.47
C GLU A 137 -0.71 -2.69 -22.76
N GLY A 138 0.10 -3.56 -22.16
CA GLY A 138 1.27 -3.18 -21.37
C GLY A 138 1.02 -3.04 -19.87
N ASP A 139 -0.24 -3.01 -19.43
CA ASP A 139 -0.58 -3.01 -18.01
C ASP A 139 -0.21 -4.35 -17.35
N TYR A 140 -0.02 -4.31 -16.03
CA TYR A 140 0.26 -5.47 -15.21
C TYR A 140 -0.94 -5.82 -14.34
N LEU A 141 -1.34 -7.08 -14.38
CA LEU A 141 -2.40 -7.64 -13.54
C LEU A 141 -1.79 -8.48 -12.43
N VAL A 142 -2.17 -8.21 -11.19
CA VAL A 142 -1.92 -9.13 -10.08
C VAL A 142 -3.14 -10.03 -9.97
N VAL A 143 -2.95 -11.32 -10.18
CA VAL A 143 -4.03 -12.31 -10.24
C VAL A 143 -3.80 -13.32 -9.14
N ASN A 144 -4.84 -13.61 -8.38
CA ASN A 144 -4.83 -14.67 -7.39
C ASN A 144 -5.49 -15.94 -7.93
N LYS A 145 -4.88 -17.10 -7.67
CA LYS A 145 -5.42 -18.38 -8.09
C LYS A 145 -6.55 -18.80 -7.16
N ARG A 146 -7.74 -18.94 -7.72
CA ARG A 146 -8.94 -19.44 -7.03
C ARG A 146 -9.74 -20.33 -7.97
N GLU A 147 -10.43 -21.32 -7.42
CA GLU A 147 -11.33 -22.20 -8.18
C GLU A 147 -12.68 -21.54 -8.46
N THR A 148 -13.07 -20.57 -7.63
CA THR A 148 -14.37 -19.89 -7.71
C THR A 148 -14.21 -18.38 -7.55
N GLY A 149 -15.05 -17.64 -8.25
CA GLY A 149 -15.17 -16.17 -8.14
C GLY A 149 -16.49 -15.76 -7.49
N GLN A 150 -16.52 -14.53 -6.98
CA GLN A 150 -17.69 -13.86 -6.45
C GLN A 150 -18.29 -12.87 -7.46
N ALA A 151 -19.51 -12.40 -7.18
CA ALA A 151 -20.14 -11.40 -8.02
C ALA A 151 -19.33 -10.10 -8.01
N GLY A 152 -18.84 -9.69 -9.18
CA GLY A 152 -17.97 -8.52 -9.34
C GLY A 152 -16.50 -8.86 -9.62
N ASP A 153 -16.12 -10.13 -9.50
CA ASP A 153 -14.76 -10.57 -9.82
C ASP A 153 -14.51 -10.57 -11.33
N LEU A 154 -13.33 -10.09 -11.74
CA LEU A 154 -12.80 -10.30 -13.08
C LEU A 154 -12.06 -11.63 -13.11
N MET A 155 -12.70 -12.67 -13.65
CA MET A 155 -12.13 -14.01 -13.72
C MET A 155 -11.46 -14.28 -15.07
N LEU A 156 -10.24 -14.82 -15.03
CA LEU A 156 -9.59 -15.40 -16.19
C LEU A 156 -10.01 -16.87 -16.29
N VAL A 157 -10.71 -17.24 -17.38
CA VAL A 157 -11.26 -18.59 -17.62
C VAL A 157 -10.70 -19.22 -18.90
#